data_AF-A0A6J5WAI5-F1
#
_entry.id   AF-A0A6J5WAI5-F1
#
_cell.length_a   1.000
_cell.length_b   1.000
_cell.length_c   1.000
_cell.angle_alpha   90.00
_cell.angle_beta   90.00
_cell.angle_gamma   90.00
#
_symmetry.space_group_name_H-M   'P 1'
#
loop_
_entity.id
_entity.type
_entity.pdbx_description
1 polymer ?
#
loop_
_entity_poly.entity_id
_entity_poly.type
_entity_poly.pdbx_seq_one_letter_code
_entity_poly.pdbx_strand_id
1 'polypeptide(L)'
;MDFTCDSNKNYRVEDFNYPSFSVGIFTAEGNNNITGPTTVKYTRTLTNVGTPATYKVSVPTQTPSVKILVEPKSLSFTRPYEKKTYTVTFVASPMTSRTNSFGRLEWSDGKHIVSSPIAIFWY
;
A
#
# COMPACT_ATOMS: atom_id res chain seq x y z
N MET A 1 5.42 32.47 9.41
CA MET A 1 6.00 31.18 8.96
C MET A 1 5.51 30.99 7.54
N ASP A 2 6.40 31.09 6.56
CA ASP A 2 6.08 30.83 5.17
C ASP A 2 6.17 29.32 4.95
N PHE A 3 5.02 28.68 4.70
CA PHE A 3 4.95 27.27 4.34
C PHE A 3 4.84 27.16 2.82
N THR A 4 5.98 27.10 2.14
CA THR A 4 6.04 26.88 0.70
C THR A 4 6.32 25.40 0.40
N CYS A 5 5.58 24.83 -0.54
CA CYS A 5 5.88 23.50 -1.05
C CYS A 5 7.22 23.52 -1.83
N ASP A 6 7.98 22.43 -1.72
CA ASP A 6 9.21 22.25 -2.48
C ASP A 6 8.86 21.94 -3.95
N SER A 7 9.19 22.85 -4.86
CA SER A 7 8.90 22.71 -6.29
C SER A 7 9.63 21.55 -6.95
N ASN A 8 10.67 21.00 -6.31
CA ASN A 8 11.40 19.84 -6.81
C ASN A 8 10.79 18.51 -6.37
N LYS A 9 9.74 18.54 -5.52
CA LYS A 9 9.06 17.32 -5.06
C LYS A 9 7.76 17.12 -5.80
N ASN A 10 7.61 15.92 -6.35
CA ASN A 10 6.31 15.44 -6.80
C ASN A 10 5.56 14.86 -5.59
N TYR A 11 4.58 15.59 -5.09
CA TYR A 11 3.76 15.15 -3.97
C TYR A 11 2.64 14.25 -4.48
N ARG A 12 2.73 12.97 -4.15
CA ARG A 12 1.71 11.97 -4.47
C ARG A 12 1.02 11.51 -3.21
N VAL A 13 -0.31 11.33 -3.28
CA VAL A 13 -1.09 10.82 -2.15
C VAL A 13 -0.60 9.43 -1.74
N GLU A 14 -0.11 8.66 -2.71
CA GLU A 14 0.43 7.32 -2.54
C GLU A 14 1.73 7.28 -1.72
N ASP A 15 2.45 8.39 -1.64
CA ASP A 15 3.69 8.52 -0.87
C ASP A 15 3.44 9.00 0.58
N PHE A 16 2.19 9.28 0.96
CA PHE A 16 1.85 9.65 2.33
C PHE A 16 2.02 8.45 3.27
N ASN A 17 2.76 8.61 4.36
CA ASN A 17 3.03 7.54 5.32
C ASN A 17 1.84 7.28 6.26
N TYR A 18 0.75 6.77 5.69
CA TYR A 18 -0.52 6.56 6.39
C TYR A 18 -0.74 5.08 6.72
N PRO A 19 -1.38 4.75 7.87
CA PRO A 19 -1.61 3.36 8.31
C PRO A 19 -2.69 2.61 7.52
N SER A 20 -3.10 3.11 6.35
CA SER A 20 -4.04 2.46 5.44
C SER A 20 -3.71 2.77 3.97
N PHE A 21 -4.35 2.01 3.08
CA PHE A 21 -4.24 2.15 1.64
C PHE A 21 -5.62 2.43 1.02
N SER A 22 -5.69 3.48 0.21
CA SER A 22 -6.86 3.83 -0.61
C SER A 22 -6.41 3.78 -2.06
N VAL A 23 -6.83 2.73 -2.78
CA VAL A 23 -6.34 2.35 -4.11
C VAL A 23 -7.41 2.62 -5.15
N GLY A 24 -7.27 3.74 -5.87
CA GLY A 24 -8.15 4.10 -6.97
C GLY A 24 -7.66 3.50 -8.28
N ILE A 25 -8.51 2.75 -8.95
CA ILE A 25 -8.25 2.17 -10.28
C ILE A 25 -9.14 2.87 -11.29
N PHE A 26 -8.52 3.59 -12.23
CA PHE A 26 -9.26 4.22 -13.31
C PHE A 26 -9.69 3.18 -14.33
N THR A 27 -10.98 3.18 -14.64
CA THR A 27 -11.64 2.35 -15.63
C THR A 27 -12.26 3.28 -16.65
N ALA A 28 -12.08 2.97 -17.93
CA ALA A 28 -12.76 3.75 -18.93
C ALA A 28 -14.24 3.37 -18.96
N GLU A 29 -15.09 4.34 -18.68
CA GLU A 29 -16.48 4.30 -19.12
C GLU A 29 -16.54 4.80 -20.58
N GLY A 30 -17.02 3.95 -21.50
CA GLY A 30 -17.18 4.29 -22.92
C GLY A 30 -16.11 3.72 -23.87
N ASN A 31 -16.00 4.32 -25.06
CA ASN A 31 -15.20 3.90 -26.22
C ASN A 31 -13.67 4.01 -26.05
N ASN A 32 -13.19 4.34 -24.85
CA ASN A 32 -11.76 4.46 -24.53
C ASN A 32 -11.27 3.19 -23.84
N ASN A 33 -11.33 2.04 -24.50
CA ASN A 33 -11.03 0.72 -23.91
C ASN A 33 -9.68 0.66 -23.14
N ILE A 34 -9.68 0.89 -21.82
CA ILE A 34 -8.59 0.45 -20.94
C ILE A 34 -8.74 -1.06 -20.79
N THR A 35 -7.99 -1.79 -21.61
CA THR A 35 -8.02 -3.26 -21.65
C THR A 35 -6.92 -3.88 -20.79
N GLY A 36 -5.98 -3.10 -20.29
CA GLY A 36 -4.82 -3.57 -19.53
C GLY A 36 -4.97 -3.38 -18.00
N PRO A 37 -4.23 -4.17 -17.20
CA PRO A 37 -4.20 -4.00 -15.76
C PRO A 37 -3.52 -2.68 -15.36
N THR A 38 -4.05 -2.03 -14.33
CA THR A 38 -3.46 -0.82 -13.74
C THR A 38 -2.52 -1.19 -12.61
N THR A 39 -1.35 -0.55 -12.56
CA THR A 39 -0.36 -0.73 -11.48
C THR A 39 -0.25 0.53 -10.63
N VAL A 40 -0.47 0.41 -9.32
CA VAL A 40 -0.30 1.51 -8.35
C VAL A 40 0.70 1.10 -7.27
N LYS A 41 1.64 1.98 -6.93
CA LYS A 41 2.70 1.74 -5.95
C LYS A 41 2.58 2.71 -4.78
N TYR A 42 2.71 2.18 -3.57
CA TYR A 42 2.70 2.94 -2.32
C TYR A 42 3.98 2.68 -1.56
N THR A 43 4.62 3.74 -1.10
CA THR A 43 5.81 3.65 -0.23
C THR A 43 5.39 3.96 1.20
N ARG A 44 5.82 3.13 2.16
CA ARG A 44 5.54 3.32 3.58
C ARG A 44 6.80 3.13 4.40
N THR A 45 6.90 3.87 5.49
CA THR A 45 8.00 3.78 6.46
C THR A 45 7.47 3.41 7.82
N LEU A 46 7.86 2.24 8.30
CA LEU A 46 7.57 1.78 9.66
C LEU A 46 8.69 2.22 10.59
N THR A 47 8.33 2.59 11.81
CA THR A 47 9.28 2.86 12.90
C THR A 47 9.04 1.81 13.99
N ASN A 48 10.07 1.06 14.38
CA ASN A 48 9.95 0.15 15.52
C ASN A 48 9.88 0.96 16.81
N VAL A 49 8.83 0.77 17.61
CA VAL A 49 8.67 1.42 18.92
C VAL A 49 8.82 0.44 20.08
N GLY A 50 9.14 -0.83 19.79
CA GLY A 50 9.33 -1.89 20.77
C GLY A 50 10.76 -2.42 20.80
N THR A 51 10.90 -3.64 21.31
CA THR A 51 12.17 -4.38 21.29
C THR A 51 12.57 -4.79 19.87
N PRO A 52 13.85 -5.13 19.63
CA PRO A 52 14.29 -5.69 18.35
C PRO A 52 13.45 -6.91 17.94
N ALA A 53 13.03 -6.95 16.69
CA ALA A 53 12.16 -8.00 16.16
C ALA A 53 12.23 -8.05 14.62
N THR A 54 11.90 -9.21 14.05
CA THR A 54 11.74 -9.38 12.60
C THR A 54 10.29 -9.64 12.27
N TYR A 55 9.71 -8.74 11.48
CA TYR A 55 8.34 -8.86 11.01
C TYR A 55 8.31 -9.49 9.63
N LYS A 56 7.40 -10.42 9.39
CA LYS A 56 7.07 -10.98 8.07
C LYS A 56 5.73 -10.43 7.61
N VAL A 57 5.64 -10.13 6.33
CA VAL A 57 4.40 -9.62 5.73
C VAL A 57 3.49 -10.76 5.29
N SER A 58 2.18 -10.57 5.49
CA SER A 58 1.12 -11.37 4.89
C SER A 58 0.01 -10.47 4.36
N VAL A 59 -0.72 -10.99 3.37
CA VAL A 59 -1.93 -10.36 2.81
C VAL A 59 -3.04 -11.41 2.88
N PRO A 60 -3.73 -11.54 4.04
CA PRO A 60 -4.68 -12.62 4.28
C PRO A 60 -5.92 -12.55 3.38
N THR A 61 -6.25 -11.36 2.88
CA THR A 61 -7.39 -11.14 1.99
C THR A 61 -6.87 -10.74 0.62
N GLN A 62 -7.02 -11.63 -0.36
CA GLN A 62 -6.76 -11.36 -1.76
C GLN A 62 -8.07 -11.41 -2.53
N THR A 63 -8.30 -10.43 -3.41
CA THR A 63 -9.41 -10.48 -4.35
C THR A 63 -8.90 -10.90 -5.73
N PRO A 64 -9.62 -11.77 -6.47
CA PRO A 64 -9.14 -12.27 -7.77
C PRO A 64 -8.74 -11.17 -8.76
N SER A 65 -9.40 -10.01 -8.68
CA SER A 65 -9.17 -8.87 -9.55
C SER A 65 -7.92 -8.04 -9.21
N VAL A 66 -7.24 -8.30 -8.08
CA VAL A 66 -6.09 -7.50 -7.63
C VAL A 66 -4.99 -8.37 -7.05
N LYS A 67 -3.80 -8.28 -7.64
CA LYS A 67 -2.57 -8.86 -7.10
C LYS A 67 -1.85 -7.82 -6.23
N ILE A 68 -1.55 -8.19 -4.98
CA ILE A 68 -0.86 -7.35 -4.02
C ILE A 68 0.55 -7.92 -3.80
N LEU A 69 1.57 -7.11 -4.05
CA LEU A 69 2.98 -7.45 -3.90
C LEU A 69 3.62 -6.53 -2.87
N VAL A 70 4.44 -7.08 -1.98
CA VAL A 70 5.12 -6.32 -0.92
C VAL A 70 6.61 -6.63 -0.94
N GLU A 71 7.42 -5.57 -0.98
CA GLU A 71 8.88 -5.66 -0.99
C GLU A 71 9.52 -4.68 0.01
N PRO A 72 10.43 -5.15 0.89
CA PRO A 72 10.79 -6.55 1.11
C PRO A 72 9.65 -7.35 1.80
N LYS A 73 9.74 -8.69 1.80
CA LYS A 73 8.76 -9.56 2.50
C LYS A 73 9.02 -9.70 4.01
N SER A 74 10.16 -9.20 4.48
CA SER A 74 10.56 -9.22 5.88
C SER A 74 11.28 -7.93 6.24
N LEU A 75 11.01 -7.41 7.44
CA LEU A 75 11.65 -6.23 8.00
C LEU A 75 12.26 -6.58 9.36
N SER A 76 13.58 -6.52 9.45
CA SER A 76 14.32 -6.75 10.70
C SER A 76 14.71 -5.41 11.32
N PHE A 77 14.25 -5.17 12.54
CA PHE A 77 14.61 -4.04 13.37
C PHE A 77 15.53 -4.50 14.49
N THR A 78 16.68 -3.86 14.61
CA THR A 78 17.77 -4.21 15.53
C THR A 78 17.80 -3.35 16.78
N ARG A 79 17.11 -2.20 16.76
CA ARG A 79 17.00 -1.26 17.89
C ARG A 79 15.66 -0.50 17.88
N PRO A 80 15.24 0.03 19.03
CA PRO A 80 14.11 0.96 19.08
C PRO A 80 14.34 2.18 18.18
N TYR A 81 13.26 2.71 17.63
CA TYR A 81 13.19 3.86 16.73
C TYR A 81 13.89 3.70 15.38
N GLU A 82 14.37 2.49 15.07
CA GLU A 82 14.83 2.19 13.72
C GLU A 82 13.67 2.29 12.73
N LYS A 83 13.94 2.93 11.59
CA LYS A 83 12.99 3.09 10.49
C LYS A 83 13.32 2.16 9.35
N LYS A 84 12.31 1.50 8.79
CA LYS A 84 12.45 0.71 7.56
C LYS A 84 11.33 1.05 6.59
N THR A 85 11.68 1.08 5.32
CA THR A 85 10.74 1.39 4.23
C THR A 85 10.39 0.11 3.48
N TYR A 86 9.13 0.01 3.06
CA TYR A 86 8.65 -1.03 2.17
C TYR A 86 7.73 -0.43 1.10
N THR A 87 7.61 -1.14 0.00
CA THR A 87 6.76 -0.78 -1.13
C THR A 87 5.66 -1.82 -1.29
N VAL A 88 4.44 -1.34 -1.46
CA VAL A 88 3.28 -2.16 -1.83
C VAL A 88 2.90 -1.84 -3.26
N THR A 89 2.85 -2.86 -4.11
CA THR A 89 2.41 -2.75 -5.51
C THR A 89 1.07 -3.47 -5.67
N PHE A 90 0.08 -2.73 -6.16
CA PHE A 90 -1.24 -3.22 -6.52
C PHE A 90 -1.30 -3.35 -8.04
N VAL A 91 -1.57 -4.55 -8.55
CA VAL A 91 -1.83 -4.80 -9.98
C VAL A 91 -3.28 -5.23 -10.10
N ALA A 92 -4.13 -4.32 -10.58
CA ALA A 92 -5.57 -4.50 -10.64
C ALA A 92 -6.03 -4.71 -12.09
N SER A 93 -6.84 -5.73 -12.32
CA SER A 93 -7.57 -5.90 -13.57
C SER A 93 -8.67 -4.84 -13.69
N PRO A 94 -9.05 -4.44 -14.91
CA PRO A 94 -10.24 -3.62 -15.11
C PRO A 94 -11.48 -4.31 -14.53
N MET A 95 -12.36 -3.52 -13.91
CA MET A 95 -13.68 -3.95 -13.45
C MET A 95 -14.72 -2.90 -13.84
N THR A 96 -15.99 -3.19 -13.64
CA THR A 96 -17.05 -2.18 -13.79
C THR A 96 -16.80 -1.02 -12.82
N SER A 97 -16.94 0.20 -13.31
CA SER A 97 -16.94 1.41 -12.48
C SER A 97 -17.91 1.28 -11.30
N ARG A 98 -17.57 1.88 -10.16
CA ARG A 98 -18.26 1.78 -8.86
C ARG A 98 -18.17 0.41 -8.19
N THR A 99 -17.33 -0.49 -8.68
CA THR A 99 -16.96 -1.71 -7.95
C THR A 99 -15.99 -1.37 -6.82
N ASN A 100 -16.10 -2.09 -5.69
CA ASN A 100 -15.21 -1.95 -4.55
C ASN A 100 -14.71 -3.31 -4.05
N SER A 101 -13.52 -3.31 -3.46
CA SER A 101 -12.88 -4.46 -2.82
C SER A 101 -12.13 -4.02 -1.57
N PHE A 102 -12.05 -4.93 -0.58
CA PHE A 102 -11.41 -4.66 0.70
C PHE A 102 -10.43 -5.77 1.06
N GLY A 103 -9.37 -5.40 1.76
CA GLY A 103 -8.40 -6.33 2.30
C GLY A 103 -7.57 -5.67 3.40
N ARG A 104 -6.48 -6.33 3.75
CA ARG A 104 -5.50 -5.79 4.70
C ARG A 104 -4.12 -6.38 4.46
N LEU A 105 -3.11 -5.62 4.84
CA LEU A 105 -1.72 -6.05 4.91
C LEU A 105 -1.34 -6.18 6.38
N GLU A 106 -0.71 -7.28 6.74
CA GLU A 106 -0.28 -7.55 8.12
C GLU A 106 1.23 -7.76 8.18
N TRP A 107 1.87 -7.11 9.15
CA TRP A 107 3.23 -7.43 9.56
C TRP A 107 3.16 -8.15 10.90
N SER A 108 3.78 -9.33 11.01
CA SER A 108 3.84 -10.09 12.26
C SER A 108 5.23 -10.59 12.59
N ASP A 109 5.61 -10.46 13.87
CA ASP A 109 6.80 -11.08 14.47
C ASP A 109 6.45 -12.33 15.31
N GLY A 110 5.19 -12.79 15.22
CA GLY A 110 4.63 -13.88 16.03
C GLY A 110 4.00 -13.45 17.36
N LYS A 111 4.24 -12.22 17.83
CA LYS A 111 3.67 -11.66 19.07
C LYS A 111 2.79 -10.44 18.79
N HIS A 112 3.23 -9.57 17.91
CA HIS A 112 2.56 -8.37 17.47
C HIS A 112 2.00 -8.59 16.06
N ILE A 113 0.86 -7.96 15.78
CA ILE A 113 0.27 -7.88 14.44
C ILE A 113 0.01 -6.42 14.14
N VAL A 114 0.75 -5.87 13.19
CA VAL A 114 0.55 -4.50 12.68
C VAL A 114 -0.27 -4.62 11.40
N SER A 115 -1.55 -4.22 11.45
CA SER A 115 -2.48 -4.35 10.33
C SER A 115 -2.76 -3.00 9.68
N SER A 116 -2.72 -2.97 8.35
CA SER A 116 -3.10 -1.81 7.53
C SER A 116 -4.28 -2.17 6.62
N PRO A 117 -5.46 -1.56 6.82
CA PRO A 117 -6.60 -1.76 5.93
C PRO A 117 -6.32 -1.29 4.51
N ILE A 118 -6.92 -1.98 3.54
CA ILE A 118 -6.83 -1.68 2.11
C ILE A 118 -8.25 -1.54 1.57
N ALA A 119 -8.56 -0.39 0.99
CA ALA A 119 -9.77 -0.16 0.20
C ALA A 119 -9.38 0.04 -1.26
N ILE A 120 -10.05 -0.66 -2.17
CA ILE A 120 -9.80 -0.62 -3.61
C ILE A 120 -11.11 -0.27 -4.30
N PHE A 121 -11.10 0.72 -5.18
CA PHE A 121 -12.28 1.20 -5.88
C PHE A 121 -11.97 1.46 -7.35
N TRP A 122 -12.89 1.03 -8.21
CA TRP A 122 -12.84 1.26 -9.64
C TRP A 122 -13.75 2.44 -9.98
N TYR A 123 -13.23 3.42 -10.72
CA TYR A 123 -13.93 4.66 -11.07
C TYR A 123 -13.67 5.09 -12.51
#